data_AF-A0A6B9TFJ3-F1
#
_entry.id   AF-A0A6B9TFJ3-F1
#
_cell.length_a   1.000
_cell.length_b   1.000
_cell.length_c   1.000
_cell.angle_alpha   90.00
_cell.angle_beta   90.00
_cell.angle_gamma   90.00
#
_symmetry.space_group_name_H-M   'P 1'
#
loop_
_entity.id
_entity.type
_entity.pdbx_description
1 polymer ?
#
loop_
_entity_poly.entity_id
_entity_poly.type
_entity_poly.pdbx_seq_one_letter_code
_entity_poly.pdbx_strand_id
1 'polypeptide(L)'
;MSQKMIRKWLEEEGIFRMEVPDENANFHYVVNYPEDHVIDVLQPAGKRDMVLIACATSVSPEHQAGIRDMSMVKRTEFLWDIRFAINRFGVDFQLDHPENVLNGYLVTDEIFFDGLTKDRLISTIKKVFRAKLHVMWMIQERFGDEKREHDSMYV
;
A
#
# COMPACT_ATOMS: atom_id res chain seq x y z
N MET A 1 -15.23 14.75 16.14
CA MET A 1 -16.28 13.72 15.89
C MET A 1 -15.77 12.60 14.99
N SER A 2 -15.09 12.94 13.90
CA SER A 2 -14.59 11.99 12.88
C SER A 2 -13.64 10.90 13.42
N GLN A 3 -12.63 11.23 14.23
CA GLN A 3 -11.65 10.24 14.74
C GLN A 3 -12.32 9.04 15.44
N LYS A 4 -13.22 9.29 16.42
CA LYS A 4 -13.92 8.22 17.15
C LYS A 4 -14.78 7.36 16.24
N MET A 5 -15.39 7.97 15.21
CA MET A 5 -16.21 7.24 14.23
C MET A 5 -15.35 6.36 13.31
N ILE A 6 -14.22 6.89 12.83
CA ILE A 6 -13.24 6.12 12.04
C ILE A 6 -12.80 4.89 12.82
N ARG A 7 -12.33 5.08 14.06
CA ARG A 7 -11.91 3.97 14.93
C ARG A 7 -13.02 2.93 15.11
N LYS A 8 -14.23 3.37 15.44
CA LYS A 8 -15.39 2.48 15.60
C LYS A 8 -15.64 1.65 14.33
N TRP A 9 -15.62 2.26 13.15
CA TRP A 9 -15.83 1.53 11.90
C TRP A 9 -14.72 0.52 11.59
N LEU A 10 -13.46 0.85 11.90
CA LEU A 10 -12.33 -0.07 11.74
C LEU A 10 -12.44 -1.26 12.70
N GLU A 11 -12.89 -1.03 13.94
CA GLU A 11 -13.14 -2.07 14.95
C GLU A 11 -14.33 -2.96 14.55
N GLU A 12 -15.43 -2.38 14.06
CA GLU A 12 -16.61 -3.12 13.58
C GLU A 12 -16.29 -4.06 12.41
N GLU A 13 -15.37 -3.67 11.52
CA GLU A 13 -14.91 -4.52 10.40
C GLU A 13 -13.80 -5.50 10.82
N GLY A 14 -13.35 -5.47 12.08
CA GLY A 14 -12.31 -6.37 12.60
C GLY A 14 -10.90 -6.11 12.04
N ILE A 15 -10.67 -4.98 11.37
CA ILE A 15 -9.39 -4.63 10.73
C ILE A 15 -8.52 -3.72 11.60
N PHE A 16 -9.09 -3.10 12.64
CA PHE A 16 -8.32 -2.28 13.57
C PHE A 16 -7.30 -3.14 14.34
N ARG A 17 -6.02 -2.75 14.28
CA ARG A 17 -4.95 -3.43 15.02
C ARG A 17 -4.56 -2.64 16.26
N MET A 18 -4.14 -1.39 16.08
CA MET A 18 -3.67 -0.54 17.18
C MET A 18 -3.62 0.94 16.79
N GLU A 19 -3.53 1.80 17.80
CA GLU A 19 -3.19 3.22 17.66
C GLU A 19 -1.71 3.40 18.01
N VAL A 20 -0.98 4.17 17.21
CA VAL A 20 0.45 4.42 17.40
C VAL A 20 0.71 5.91 17.68
N PRO A 21 1.63 6.26 18.60
CA PRO A 21 2.09 7.63 18.76
C PRO A 21 2.83 8.11 17.51
N ASP A 22 2.42 9.26 16.97
CA ASP A 22 3.04 9.88 15.80
C ASP A 22 2.99 11.41 15.96
N GLU A 23 4.15 12.05 16.06
CA GLU A 23 4.25 13.50 16.24
C GLU A 23 3.78 14.28 15.00
N ASN A 24 3.74 13.63 13.84
CA ASN A 24 3.32 14.22 12.58
C ASN A 24 1.85 13.94 12.25
N ALA A 25 1.09 13.34 13.19
CA ALA A 25 -0.32 13.05 13.00
C ALA A 25 -1.16 13.44 14.21
N ASN A 26 -2.38 13.93 13.97
CA ASN A 26 -3.36 14.14 15.04
C ASN A 26 -3.86 12.81 15.63
N PHE A 27 -3.90 11.77 14.79
CA PHE A 27 -4.09 10.38 15.18
C PHE A 27 -3.49 9.47 14.12
N HIS A 28 -3.08 8.27 14.53
CA HIS A 28 -2.52 7.27 13.62
C HIS A 28 -3.00 5.89 14.03
N TYR A 29 -3.84 5.28 13.19
CA TYR A 29 -4.33 3.93 13.34
C TYR A 29 -3.62 3.00 12.37
N VAL A 30 -3.15 1.88 12.89
CA VAL A 30 -2.64 0.77 12.11
C VAL A 30 -3.78 -0.22 11.93
N VAL A 31 -4.05 -0.60 10.68
CA VAL A 31 -5.06 -1.60 10.33
C VAL A 31 -4.39 -2.78 9.62
N ASN A 32 -4.97 -3.97 9.80
CA ASN A 32 -4.58 -5.17 9.06
C ASN A 32 -5.66 -5.47 8.02
N TYR A 33 -5.35 -5.23 6.75
CA TYR A 33 -6.25 -5.55 5.66
C TYR A 33 -5.52 -5.79 4.32
N PRO A 34 -5.72 -6.97 3.70
CA PRO A 34 -6.19 -8.24 4.26
C PRO A 34 -5.27 -8.78 5.37
N GLU A 35 -5.49 -10.01 5.85
CA GLU A 35 -4.62 -10.63 6.87
C GLU A 35 -3.13 -10.39 6.60
N ASP A 36 -2.40 -10.04 7.66
CA ASP A 36 -0.97 -9.70 7.67
C ASP A 36 -0.51 -8.51 6.80
N HIS A 37 -1.41 -7.81 6.12
CA HIS A 37 -1.09 -6.59 5.39
C HIS A 37 -1.38 -5.32 6.21
N VAL A 38 -0.32 -4.56 6.47
CA VAL A 38 -0.41 -3.32 7.24
C VAL A 38 -0.78 -2.14 6.33
N ILE A 39 -1.79 -1.39 6.75
CA ILE A 39 -2.19 -0.11 6.15
C ILE A 39 -2.35 0.90 7.28
N ASP A 40 -1.86 2.11 7.05
CA ASP A 40 -1.96 3.22 8.01
C ASP A 40 -3.17 4.08 7.66
N VAL A 41 -3.97 4.41 8.68
CA VAL A 41 -5.11 5.33 8.62
C VAL A 41 -4.85 6.44 9.61
N LEU A 42 -4.38 7.59 9.10
CA LEU A 42 -3.90 8.68 9.93
C LEU A 42 -4.45 10.02 9.48
N GLN A 43 -4.40 11.01 10.37
CA GLN A 43 -4.66 12.41 9.99
C GLN A 43 -3.38 13.22 10.18
N PRO A 44 -2.79 13.80 9.13
CA PRO A 44 -1.58 14.59 9.25
C PRO A 44 -1.74 15.78 10.22
N ALA A 45 -0.66 16.11 10.93
CA ALA A 45 -0.61 17.26 11.82
C ALA A 45 -0.90 18.56 11.03
N GLY A 46 -1.68 19.44 11.64
CA GLY A 46 -2.09 20.71 11.00
C GLY A 46 -3.24 20.58 9.98
N LYS A 47 -3.62 19.37 9.56
CA LYS A 47 -4.85 19.13 8.80
C LYS A 47 -6.02 18.89 9.75
N ARG A 48 -7.21 19.37 9.42
CA ARG A 48 -8.38 19.33 10.33
C ARG A 48 -9.54 18.48 9.82
N ASP A 49 -9.64 18.32 8.52
CA ASP A 49 -10.84 17.84 7.82
C ASP A 49 -10.56 16.70 6.84
N MET A 50 -9.43 16.01 6.98
CA MET A 50 -9.08 14.86 6.14
C MET A 50 -8.52 13.68 6.96
N VAL A 51 -8.62 12.50 6.38
CA VAL A 51 -7.90 11.28 6.77
C VAL A 51 -7.12 10.77 5.55
N LEU A 52 -5.90 10.31 5.79
CA LEU A 52 -5.01 9.70 4.82
C LEU A 52 -4.98 8.19 5.05
N ILE A 53 -5.14 7.43 3.97
CA ILE A 53 -4.93 5.99 3.95
C ILE A 53 -3.62 5.76 3.21
N ALA A 54 -2.65 5.14 3.86
CA ALA A 54 -1.31 4.96 3.34
C ALA A 54 -0.88 3.49 3.45
N CYS A 55 -0.24 2.97 2.40
CA CYS A 55 0.35 1.63 2.41
C CYS A 55 1.76 1.70 1.84
N ALA A 56 2.75 1.67 2.74
CA ALA A 56 4.16 1.56 2.38
C ALA A 56 4.53 0.09 2.15
N THR A 57 5.22 -0.20 1.05
CA THR A 57 5.69 -1.54 0.74
C THR A 57 7.16 -1.51 0.33
N SER A 58 7.98 -2.28 1.03
CA SER A 58 9.37 -2.53 0.64
C SER A 58 9.43 -3.71 -0.32
N VAL A 59 10.25 -3.59 -1.36
CA VAL A 59 10.56 -4.69 -2.29
C VAL A 59 11.64 -5.55 -1.65
N SER A 60 11.48 -6.87 -1.68
CA SER A 60 12.46 -7.79 -1.07
C SER A 60 13.82 -7.73 -1.78
N PRO A 61 14.93 -8.02 -1.09
CA PRO A 61 16.27 -8.04 -1.69
C PRO A 61 16.37 -8.95 -2.92
N GLU A 62 15.66 -10.07 -2.92
CA GLU A 62 15.64 -11.05 -4.03
C GLU A 62 15.02 -10.42 -5.29
N HIS A 63 13.86 -9.77 -5.15
CA HIS A 63 13.23 -9.07 -6.27
C HIS A 63 14.03 -7.84 -6.72
N GLN A 64 14.66 -7.11 -5.79
CA GLN A 64 15.56 -6.00 -6.12
C GLN A 64 16.77 -6.48 -6.93
N ALA A 65 17.32 -7.65 -6.60
CA ALA A 65 18.41 -8.26 -7.37
C ALA A 65 17.95 -8.59 -8.81
N GLY A 66 16.77 -9.20 -8.96
CA GLY A 66 16.18 -9.45 -10.29
C GLY A 66 16.01 -8.19 -11.12
N ILE A 67 15.59 -7.08 -10.52
CA ILE A 67 15.50 -5.78 -11.20
C ILE A 67 16.90 -5.26 -11.58
N ARG A 68 17.87 -5.40 -10.68
CA ARG A 68 19.26 -4.97 -10.90
C ARG A 68 19.94 -5.78 -12.02
N ASP A 69 19.56 -7.03 -12.24
CA ASP A 69 20.12 -7.84 -13.32
C ASP A 69 19.61 -7.43 -14.71
N MET A 70 18.55 -6.62 -14.77
CA MET A 70 18.09 -6.01 -16.02
C MET A 70 19.01 -4.88 -16.50
N SER A 71 19.04 -4.66 -17.82
CA SER A 71 19.67 -3.46 -18.40
C SER A 71 18.94 -2.18 -17.98
N MET A 72 19.65 -1.04 -17.98
CA MET A 72 19.06 0.26 -17.61
C MET A 72 17.79 0.61 -18.40
N VAL A 73 17.75 0.27 -19.69
CA VAL A 73 16.57 0.47 -20.54
C VAL A 73 15.37 -0.34 -20.00
N LYS A 74 15.56 -1.64 -19.75
CA LYS A 74 14.51 -2.52 -19.20
C LYS A 74 14.06 -2.12 -17.80
N ARG A 75 14.97 -1.60 -16.96
CA ARG A 75 14.62 -1.03 -15.65
C ARG A 75 13.73 0.20 -15.80
N THR A 76 14.07 1.07 -16.75
CA THR A 76 13.32 2.29 -17.05
C THR A 76 11.91 1.95 -17.56
N GLU A 77 11.81 1.00 -18.49
CA GLU A 77 10.53 0.47 -18.99
C GLU A 77 9.67 -0.10 -17.86
N PHE A 78 10.26 -0.96 -17.01
CA PHE A 78 9.56 -1.56 -15.88
C PHE A 78 9.00 -0.52 -14.90
N LEU A 79 9.76 0.54 -14.61
CA LEU A 79 9.25 1.63 -13.77
C LEU A 79 8.10 2.41 -14.44
N TRP A 80 8.15 2.59 -15.76
CA TRP A 80 7.03 3.21 -16.48
C TRP A 80 5.78 2.33 -16.46
N ASP A 81 5.95 1.01 -16.64
CA ASP A 81 4.84 0.06 -16.53
C ASP A 81 4.16 0.18 -15.16
N ILE A 82 4.95 0.22 -14.07
CA ILE A 82 4.43 0.41 -12.72
C ILE A 82 3.70 1.75 -12.58
N ARG A 83 4.29 2.85 -13.04
CA ARG A 83 3.66 4.19 -12.97
C ARG A 83 2.30 4.20 -13.66
N PHE A 84 2.22 3.67 -14.88
CA PHE A 84 0.98 3.62 -15.63
C PHE A 84 -0.04 2.67 -15.01
N ALA A 85 0.41 1.57 -14.42
CA ALA A 85 -0.45 0.61 -13.76
C ALA A 85 -1.09 1.22 -12.49
N ILE A 86 -0.29 1.79 -11.58
CA ILE A 86 -0.78 2.41 -10.34
C ILE A 86 -1.71 3.59 -10.64
N ASN A 87 -1.35 4.44 -11.61
CA ASN A 87 -2.12 5.65 -11.94
C ASN A 87 -3.57 5.35 -12.35
N ARG A 88 -3.86 4.14 -12.84
CA ARG A 88 -5.23 3.72 -13.21
C ARG A 88 -6.14 3.46 -12.00
N PHE A 89 -5.57 3.29 -10.81
CA PHE A 89 -6.36 3.06 -9.59
C PHE A 89 -6.92 4.35 -9.00
N GLY A 90 -6.54 5.53 -9.50
CA GLY A 90 -6.98 6.81 -8.96
C GLY A 90 -6.52 6.99 -7.51
N VAL A 91 -5.23 6.71 -7.27
CA VAL A 91 -4.51 6.85 -6.00
C VAL A 91 -3.25 7.66 -6.26
N ASP A 92 -2.73 8.30 -5.23
CA ASP A 92 -1.40 8.90 -5.27
C ASP A 92 -0.34 7.87 -4.92
N PHE A 93 0.89 8.09 -5.40
CA PHE A 93 1.98 7.16 -5.13
C PHE A 93 3.35 7.83 -5.16
N GLN A 94 4.28 7.25 -4.39
CA GLN A 94 5.70 7.56 -4.42
C GLN A 94 6.48 6.27 -4.66
N LEU A 95 7.49 6.33 -5.53
CA LEU A 95 8.38 5.22 -5.83
C LEU A 95 9.78 5.56 -5.33
N ASP A 96 10.39 4.69 -4.53
CA ASP A 96 11.81 4.75 -4.19
C ASP A 96 12.59 3.87 -5.16
N HIS A 97 13.39 4.48 -6.04
CA HIS A 97 14.02 3.76 -7.16
C HIS A 97 15.44 4.22 -7.54
N PRO A 98 16.44 4.16 -6.62
CA PRO A 98 17.81 4.51 -6.96
C PRO A 98 18.30 3.68 -8.15
N GLU A 99 18.93 4.34 -9.13
CA GLU A 99 19.43 3.71 -10.37
C GLU A 99 18.37 2.88 -11.13
N ASN A 100 17.11 3.31 -11.03
CA ASN A 100 15.93 2.65 -11.55
C ASN A 100 15.69 1.22 -10.99
N VAL A 101 16.26 0.91 -9.83
CA VAL A 101 15.98 -0.30 -9.07
C VAL A 101 14.94 0.03 -8.01
N LEU A 102 13.74 -0.54 -8.12
CA LEU A 102 12.65 -0.26 -7.19
C LEU A 102 12.95 -0.88 -5.81
N ASN A 103 13.22 -0.03 -4.82
CA ASN A 103 13.46 -0.42 -3.44
C ASN A 103 12.15 -0.56 -2.66
N GLY A 104 11.19 0.31 -2.95
CA GLY A 104 9.92 0.38 -2.24
C GLY A 104 8.97 1.34 -2.93
N TYR A 105 7.71 1.29 -2.53
CA TYR A 105 6.68 2.18 -3.02
C TYR A 105 5.65 2.46 -1.92
N LEU A 106 5.11 3.66 -1.96
CA LEU A 106 4.05 4.13 -1.08
C LEU A 106 2.83 4.43 -1.95
N VAL A 107 1.68 3.89 -1.56
CA VAL A 107 0.39 4.22 -2.19
C VAL A 107 -0.49 4.91 -1.17
N THR A 108 -1.12 6.02 -1.57
CA THR A 108 -1.97 6.82 -0.69
C THR A 108 -3.29 7.22 -1.35
N ASP A 109 -4.29 7.45 -0.52
CA ASP A 109 -5.54 8.10 -0.90
C ASP A 109 -6.11 8.83 0.31
N GLU A 110 -6.71 10.00 0.08
CA GLU A 110 -7.34 10.79 1.14
C GLU A 110 -8.87 10.81 1.06
N ILE A 111 -9.48 11.06 2.20
CA ILE A 111 -10.92 11.29 2.34
C ILE A 111 -11.12 12.54 3.17
N PHE A 112 -11.78 13.54 2.60
CA PHE A 112 -12.25 14.71 3.34
C PHE A 112 -13.50 14.38 4.16
N PHE A 113 -13.68 15.04 5.30
CA PHE A 113 -14.73 14.71 6.26
C PHE A 113 -16.15 15.00 5.77
N ASP A 114 -16.30 15.85 4.76
CA ASP A 114 -17.57 16.09 4.06
C ASP A 114 -17.99 14.93 3.14
N GLY A 115 -17.04 14.09 2.71
CA GLY A 115 -17.26 12.85 1.96
C GLY A 115 -17.05 11.58 2.79
N LEU A 116 -16.72 11.70 4.08
CA LEU A 116 -16.38 10.57 4.92
C LEU A 116 -17.62 9.80 5.38
N THR A 117 -17.70 8.55 4.95
CA THR A 117 -18.68 7.56 5.42
C THR A 117 -17.97 6.24 5.69
N LYS A 118 -18.63 5.31 6.40
CA LYS A 118 -18.10 3.94 6.58
C LYS A 118 -17.79 3.29 5.22
N ASP A 119 -18.75 3.38 4.29
CA ASP A 119 -18.59 2.85 2.94
C ASP A 119 -17.37 3.43 2.21
N ARG A 120 -17.23 4.76 2.24
CA ARG A 120 -16.11 5.43 1.58
C ARG A 120 -14.77 5.06 2.22
N LEU A 121 -14.69 5.01 3.54
CA LEU A 121 -13.49 4.61 4.28
C LEU A 121 -13.04 3.20 3.88
N ILE A 122 -13.94 2.22 3.98
CA ILE A 122 -13.61 0.82 3.68
C ILE A 122 -13.29 0.64 2.19
N SER A 123 -14.05 1.29 1.30
CA SER A 123 -13.78 1.24 -0.15
C SER A 123 -12.41 1.83 -0.52
N THR A 124 -12.00 2.92 0.12
CA THR A 124 -10.68 3.53 -0.08
C THR A 124 -9.55 2.65 0.46
N ILE A 125 -9.69 2.03 1.65
CA ILE A 125 -8.72 1.05 2.16
C ILE A 125 -8.52 -0.08 1.16
N LYS A 126 -9.63 -0.63 0.63
CA LYS A 126 -9.59 -1.67 -0.41
C LYS A 126 -8.94 -1.19 -1.70
N LYS A 127 -9.19 0.05 -2.12
CA LYS A 127 -8.61 0.65 -3.33
C LYS A 127 -7.09 0.77 -3.21
N VAL A 128 -6.61 1.34 -2.10
CA VAL A 128 -5.17 1.46 -1.79
C VAL A 128 -4.51 0.07 -1.77
N PHE A 129 -5.13 -0.90 -1.11
CA PHE A 129 -4.62 -2.28 -1.09
C PHE A 129 -4.52 -2.88 -2.49
N ARG A 130 -5.56 -2.75 -3.33
CA ARG A 130 -5.55 -3.30 -4.70
C ARG A 130 -4.47 -2.68 -5.58
N ALA A 131 -4.28 -1.37 -5.47
CA ALA A 131 -3.21 -0.68 -6.19
C ALA A 131 -1.82 -1.19 -5.77
N LYS A 132 -1.59 -1.34 -4.45
CA LYS A 132 -0.37 -1.97 -3.91
C LYS A 132 -0.21 -3.41 -4.40
N LEU A 133 -1.27 -4.22 -4.33
CA LEU A 133 -1.24 -5.63 -4.71
C LEU A 133 -0.90 -5.80 -6.19
N HIS A 134 -1.40 -4.91 -7.05
CA HIS A 134 -1.12 -4.96 -8.48
C HIS A 134 0.37 -4.81 -8.77
N VAL A 135 1.06 -3.87 -8.11
CA VAL A 135 2.52 -3.69 -8.24
C VAL A 135 3.25 -4.92 -7.72
N MET A 136 2.82 -5.45 -6.57
CA MET A 136 3.39 -6.66 -6.00
C MET A 136 3.31 -7.85 -6.97
N TRP A 137 2.17 -8.03 -7.64
CA TRP A 137 2.01 -9.07 -8.66
C TRP A 137 2.85 -8.83 -9.90
N MET A 138 3.00 -7.59 -10.38
CA MET A 138 3.91 -7.29 -11.50
C MET A 138 5.36 -7.66 -11.17
N ILE A 139 5.79 -7.44 -9.93
CA ILE A 139 7.13 -7.84 -9.47
C ILE A 139 7.23 -9.38 -9.42
N GLN A 140 6.25 -10.06 -8.83
CA GLN A 140 6.23 -11.52 -8.70
C GLN A 140 6.11 -12.24 -10.04
N GLU A 141 5.31 -11.74 -10.97
CA GLU A 141 5.19 -12.31 -12.32
C GLU A 141 6.53 -12.26 -13.07
N ARG A 142 7.29 -11.18 -12.86
CA ARG A 142 8.55 -10.94 -13.59
C ARG A 142 9.78 -11.56 -12.93
N PHE A 143 9.78 -11.66 -11.60
CA PHE A 143 10.95 -12.05 -10.80
C PHE A 143 10.66 -13.14 -9.76
N GLY A 144 9.43 -13.65 -9.70
CA GLY A 144 9.05 -14.76 -8.83
C GLY A 144 9.61 -16.08 -9.36
N ASP A 145 9.99 -16.96 -8.45
CA ASP A 145 10.43 -18.31 -8.79
C ASP A 145 9.21 -19.15 -9.24
N GLU A 146 9.11 -19.52 -10.53
CA GLU A 146 8.17 -20.57 -11.00
C GLU A 146 8.51 -21.98 -10.43
N LYS A 147 9.46 -22.11 -9.49
CA LYS A 147 9.98 -23.40 -9.02
C LYS A 147 10.10 -23.52 -7.50
N ARG A 148 9.01 -23.34 -6.72
CA ARG A 148 8.98 -23.81 -5.30
C ARG A 148 7.65 -24.36 -4.74
N GLU A 149 6.60 -24.58 -5.53
CA GLU A 149 5.32 -25.12 -5.00
C GLU A 149 4.73 -26.33 -5.75
N HIS A 150 5.53 -27.12 -6.49
CA HIS A 150 5.04 -28.37 -7.10
C HIS A 150 5.49 -29.66 -6.40
N ASP A 151 6.01 -29.62 -5.17
CA ASP A 151 6.62 -30.82 -4.55
C ASP A 151 6.40 -31.02 -3.04
N SER A 152 5.36 -30.43 -2.41
CA SER A 152 5.12 -30.70 -0.97
C SER A 152 3.68 -30.54 -0.46
N MET A 153 2.65 -30.90 -1.24
CA MET A 153 1.32 -31.10 -0.66
C MET A 153 0.62 -32.35 -1.23
N TYR A 154 1.27 -33.50 -1.01
CA TYR A 154 0.60 -34.78 -0.77
C TYR A 154 1.38 -35.55 0.29
N VAL A 155 1.12 -35.25 1.57
CA VAL A 155 1.03 -36.23 2.66
C VAL A 155 0.01 -35.72 3.67
#